data_AF-A0A542N127-F1
#
_entry.id   AF-A0A542N127-F1
#
_cell.length_a   1.000
_cell.length_b   1.000
_cell.length_c   1.000
_cell.angle_alpha   90.00
_cell.angle_beta   90.00
_cell.angle_gamma   90.00
#
_symmetry.space_group_name_H-M   'P 1'
#
loop_
_entity.id
_entity.type
_entity.pdbx_description
1 polymer ?
#
loop_
_entity_poly.entity_id
_entity_poly.type
_entity_poly.pdbx_seq_one_letter_code
_entity_poly.pdbx_strand_id
1 'polypeptide(L)'
;MSDDLRPTDAPSDDQEYAGGEDHLAETLADLDDDLAEQRAATLRASLSDYDLEDEDAALLAGLLDDGDGVEYLPALPVVAIVGRPNVGKSALVNRILGRREAVVEDTPGVTRDRVTYKAEWMDRRFSIVDTGGWEPDARGIDASVAAQAEIAIDLCDVVMFVVDAMVGATSTDEHVVKLLRKSGKPVFLVANKIDDARQEPEAAALWNLGLGEPHPVSAIHGRGVADLLDEMMKVLPEVSAVAKQEIGGPRRVAILGRPNVGKSSLLNKAAGEERVVVNELAGTTRDPVDEVVELGGKLWRFVDTAGIRRRVHLQQGADFYASLRTSAALEKAEVAVVVLDVSESLSEQDVRIIDLVLESGRALVLAFNKWDRLNDADLENADRRRYLEREIEQDLAHVAWAPRVNISARTGRHLDKLVPALETALASWDQRISTGKFNAFLSELVAEHPHPLRGGKQPRILFGTQASTRPPTFVLFTTGFLDPGYRRFIQRRLRELYGFEGTPIVLNMRVRERRQR
;
A
#
# COMPACT_ATOMS: atom_id res chain seq x y z
N MET A 1 0.45 -55.65 -43.27
CA MET A 1 1.73 -54.91 -43.20
C MET A 1 1.36 -53.50 -42.79
N SER A 2 1.29 -53.32 -41.47
CA SER A 2 0.86 -52.10 -40.80
C SER A 2 2.11 -51.28 -40.54
N ASP A 3 2.17 -50.09 -41.10
CA ASP A 3 3.32 -49.19 -41.02
C ASP A 3 3.25 -48.41 -39.70
N ASP A 4 4.34 -48.47 -38.95
CA ASP A 4 4.45 -48.10 -37.55
C ASP A 4 5.07 -46.69 -37.46
N LEU A 5 4.20 -45.66 -37.46
CA LEU A 5 4.61 -44.26 -37.30
C LEU A 5 4.93 -43.98 -35.82
N ARG A 6 6.21 -43.97 -35.48
CA ARG A 6 6.71 -43.40 -34.22
C ARG A 6 6.57 -41.87 -34.27
N PRO A 7 6.08 -41.20 -33.21
CA PRO A 7 6.15 -39.75 -33.13
C PRO A 7 7.61 -39.34 -32.94
N THR A 8 8.06 -38.41 -33.78
CA THR A 8 9.34 -37.73 -33.70
C THR A 8 9.46 -36.94 -32.40
N ASP A 9 10.57 -37.13 -31.70
CA ASP A 9 10.97 -36.37 -30.51
C ASP A 9 10.81 -34.86 -30.73
N ALA A 10 9.99 -34.22 -29.89
CA ALA A 10 9.99 -32.77 -29.74
C ALA A 10 11.30 -32.37 -29.02
N PRO A 11 12.02 -31.33 -29.47
CA PRO A 11 13.20 -30.87 -28.75
C PRO A 11 12.77 -30.31 -27.38
N SER A 12 13.38 -30.83 -26.31
CA SER A 12 13.27 -30.31 -24.95
C SER A 12 13.83 -28.88 -24.90
N ASP A 13 12.96 -27.91 -24.58
CA ASP A 13 13.23 -26.46 -24.58
C ASP A 13 13.93 -25.99 -23.27
N ASP A 14 14.85 -26.80 -22.72
CA ASP A 14 15.67 -26.51 -21.53
C ASP A 14 17.14 -26.34 -21.92
N GLN A 15 17.45 -25.37 -22.78
CA GLN A 15 18.81 -24.86 -22.86
C GLN A 15 19.03 -23.89 -21.69
N GLU A 16 19.50 -24.41 -20.56
CA GLU A 16 20.03 -23.60 -19.47
C GLU A 16 21.17 -22.71 -20.00
N TYR A 17 20.95 -21.40 -19.96
CA TYR A 17 21.97 -20.40 -20.26
C TYR A 17 23.09 -20.51 -19.22
N ALA A 18 24.17 -21.22 -19.55
CA ALA A 18 25.38 -21.32 -18.74
C ALA A 18 26.23 -20.06 -18.92
N GLY A 19 26.45 -19.34 -17.82
CA GLY A 19 27.00 -17.98 -17.77
C GLY A 19 28.49 -17.85 -18.12
N GLY A 20 28.81 -16.75 -18.80
CA GLY A 20 30.14 -16.14 -18.73
C GLY A 20 30.38 -15.48 -17.37
N GLU A 21 31.54 -14.84 -17.18
CA GLU A 21 31.80 -14.06 -15.96
C GLU A 21 30.75 -12.94 -15.82
N ASP A 22 30.03 -12.95 -14.70
CA ASP A 22 28.90 -12.07 -14.42
C ASP A 22 29.42 -10.73 -13.84
N HIS A 23 29.73 -9.78 -14.71
CA HIS A 23 30.20 -8.44 -14.32
C HIS A 23 29.04 -7.44 -14.22
N LEU A 24 27.81 -7.87 -14.51
CA LEU A 24 26.61 -7.03 -14.54
C LEU A 24 26.39 -6.21 -13.26
N ALA A 25 26.57 -6.85 -12.10
CA ALA A 25 26.38 -6.18 -10.81
C ALA A 25 27.46 -5.12 -10.54
N GLU A 26 28.71 -5.36 -10.94
CA GLU A 26 29.82 -4.43 -10.79
C GLU A 26 29.65 -3.23 -11.73
N THR A 27 29.36 -3.48 -13.01
CA THR A 27 29.11 -2.43 -14.02
C THR A 27 27.96 -1.52 -13.64
N LEU A 28 26.90 -2.06 -13.02
CA LEU A 28 25.74 -1.27 -12.58
C LEU A 28 25.97 -0.55 -11.25
N ALA A 29 26.88 -1.01 -10.40
CA ALA A 29 27.23 -0.33 -9.14
C ALA A 29 28.04 0.95 -9.39
N ASP A 30 28.87 0.96 -10.44
CA ASP A 30 29.70 2.11 -10.84
C ASP A 30 28.98 3.12 -11.76
N LEU A 31 27.68 2.91 -11.99
CA LEU A 31 26.90 3.70 -12.94
C LEU A 31 26.49 5.04 -12.35
N ASP A 32 26.79 6.12 -13.08
CA ASP A 32 26.31 7.47 -12.75
C ASP A 32 24.80 7.56 -13.00
N ASP A 33 24.04 7.74 -11.93
CA ASP A 33 22.57 7.79 -11.94
C ASP A 33 22.04 8.91 -12.86
N ASP A 34 22.72 10.06 -12.92
CA ASP A 34 22.32 11.18 -13.78
C ASP A 34 22.51 10.83 -15.27
N LEU A 35 23.61 10.16 -15.60
CA LEU A 35 23.90 9.69 -16.95
C LEU A 35 22.93 8.58 -17.36
N ALA A 36 22.58 7.67 -16.44
CA ALA A 36 21.61 6.62 -16.67
C ALA A 36 20.24 7.20 -17.02
N GLU A 37 19.80 8.23 -16.30
CA GLU A 37 18.51 8.88 -16.55
C GLU A 37 18.50 9.66 -17.87
N GLN A 38 19.60 10.35 -18.21
CA GLN A 38 19.75 11.01 -19.52
C GLN A 38 19.68 10.02 -20.69
N ARG A 39 20.31 8.84 -20.55
CA ARG A 39 20.23 7.76 -21.55
C ARG A 39 18.80 7.24 -21.67
N ALA A 40 18.12 6.99 -20.56
CA ALA A 40 16.73 6.56 -20.55
C ALA A 40 15.80 7.58 -21.20
N ALA A 41 15.99 8.89 -20.95
CA ALA A 41 15.23 9.95 -21.60
C ALA A 41 15.43 9.96 -23.12
N THR A 42 16.65 9.69 -23.59
CA THR A 42 16.97 9.58 -25.02
C THR A 42 16.31 8.37 -25.66
N LEU A 43 16.36 7.20 -25.01
CA LEU A 43 15.69 5.98 -25.47
C LEU A 43 14.16 6.18 -25.53
N ARG A 44 13.59 6.81 -24.49
CA ARG A 44 12.17 7.16 -24.43
C ARG A 44 11.77 8.08 -25.58
N ALA A 45 12.54 9.15 -25.83
CA ALA A 45 12.30 10.06 -26.95
C ALA A 45 12.34 9.34 -28.31
N SER A 46 13.22 8.35 -28.48
CA SER A 46 13.29 7.56 -29.71
C SER A 46 12.03 6.71 -29.99
N LEU A 47 11.17 6.49 -28.99
CA LEU A 47 9.90 5.80 -29.19
C LEU A 47 8.92 6.58 -30.07
N SER A 48 9.07 7.91 -30.24
CA SER A 48 8.24 8.69 -31.16
C SER A 48 8.39 8.28 -32.63
N ASP A 49 9.46 7.58 -32.98
CA ASP A 49 9.70 7.02 -34.32
C ASP A 49 8.86 5.76 -34.59
N TYR A 50 8.17 5.24 -33.57
CA TYR A 50 7.32 4.06 -33.62
C TYR A 50 5.86 4.44 -33.40
N ASP A 51 4.95 3.56 -33.82
CA ASP A 51 3.53 3.81 -33.62
C ASP A 51 3.14 3.52 -32.17
N LEU A 52 2.63 4.54 -31.48
CA LEU A 52 2.26 4.49 -30.06
C LEU A 52 0.73 4.51 -29.96
N GLU A 53 0.17 3.53 -29.26
CA GLU A 53 -1.23 3.55 -28.86
C GLU A 53 -1.45 4.62 -27.77
N ASP A 54 -2.65 5.20 -27.70
CA ASP A 54 -2.96 6.30 -26.77
C ASP A 54 -2.72 5.91 -25.29
N GLU A 55 -3.02 4.65 -24.91
CA GLU A 55 -2.76 4.12 -23.57
C GLU A 55 -1.27 4.11 -23.24
N ASP A 56 -0.43 3.80 -24.23
CA ASP A 56 1.02 3.72 -24.06
C ASP A 56 1.65 5.10 -24.04
N ALA A 57 1.09 6.06 -24.79
CA ALA A 57 1.48 7.46 -24.71
C ALA A 57 1.14 8.04 -23.33
N ALA A 58 -0.03 7.70 -22.75
CA ALA A 58 -0.41 8.09 -21.40
C ALA A 58 0.51 7.47 -20.34
N LEU A 59 0.84 6.17 -20.46
CA LEU A 59 1.80 5.50 -19.59
C LEU A 59 3.18 6.19 -19.64
N LEU A 60 3.67 6.51 -20.85
CA LEU A 60 4.95 7.18 -21.03
C LEU A 60 4.95 8.64 -20.54
N ALA A 61 3.82 9.34 -20.65
CA ALA A 61 3.66 10.69 -20.15
C ALA A 61 3.58 10.74 -18.62
N GLY A 62 2.93 9.77 -17.96
CA GLY A 62 2.90 9.66 -16.51
C GLY A 62 4.27 9.43 -15.88
N LEU A 63 5.21 8.83 -16.62
CA LEU A 63 6.61 8.65 -16.18
C LEU A 63 7.44 9.95 -16.19
N LEU A 64 6.93 11.06 -16.72
CA LEU A 64 7.61 12.36 -16.67
C LEU A 64 7.45 13.08 -15.33
N ASP A 65 6.52 12.64 -14.48
CA ASP A 65 6.18 13.27 -13.21
C ASP A 65 6.86 12.61 -11.98
N ASP A 66 7.42 11.41 -12.17
CA ASP A 66 8.03 10.62 -11.08
C ASP A 66 9.55 10.83 -10.98
N GLY A 67 9.96 12.04 -10.59
CA GLY A 67 11.27 12.26 -9.99
C GLY A 67 11.34 11.54 -8.63
N ASP A 68 12.35 10.69 -8.44
CA ASP A 68 12.60 9.94 -7.20
C ASP A 68 11.41 9.10 -6.68
N GLY A 69 11.04 8.10 -7.48
CA GLY A 69 11.12 6.71 -7.01
C GLY A 69 10.18 6.26 -5.89
N VAL A 70 9.21 7.07 -5.47
CA VAL A 70 8.18 6.62 -4.57
C VAL A 70 6.82 7.22 -4.94
N GLU A 71 5.96 6.39 -5.51
CA GLU A 71 4.53 6.66 -5.53
C GLU A 71 3.99 6.44 -4.11
N TYR A 72 4.12 7.49 -3.33
CA TYR A 72 3.30 7.63 -2.15
C TYR A 72 1.87 7.93 -2.61
N LEU A 73 0.86 7.31 -1.98
CA LEU A 73 -0.48 7.87 -2.06
C LEU A 73 -0.33 9.36 -1.70
N PRO A 74 -0.80 10.30 -2.55
CA PRO A 74 -0.55 11.71 -2.33
C PRO A 74 -0.96 12.03 -0.90
N ALA A 75 -0.02 12.57 -0.12
CA ALA A 75 -0.26 12.89 1.26
C ALA A 75 -1.45 13.86 1.27
N LEU A 76 -2.60 13.35 1.71
CA LEU A 76 -3.86 14.08 1.56
C LEU A 76 -3.66 15.44 2.24
N PRO A 77 -3.97 16.54 1.56
CA PRO A 77 -3.80 17.86 2.15
C PRO A 77 -4.56 17.94 3.48
N VAL A 78 -3.91 18.52 4.47
CA VAL A 78 -4.40 18.52 5.85
C VAL A 78 -5.00 19.89 6.18
N VAL A 79 -6.25 19.87 6.62
CA VAL A 79 -6.99 21.06 7.06
C VAL A 79 -7.14 21.00 8.58
N ALA A 80 -6.55 21.95 9.30
CA ALA A 80 -6.75 22.08 10.74
C ALA A 80 -7.96 22.96 11.03
N ILE A 81 -8.87 22.47 11.89
CA ILE A 81 -9.97 23.28 12.40
C ILE A 81 -9.60 23.76 13.81
N VAL A 82 -9.40 25.06 13.94
CA VAL A 82 -8.90 25.74 15.15
C VAL A 82 -9.91 26.79 15.59
N GLY A 83 -10.07 26.99 16.90
CA GLY A 83 -11.00 27.96 17.47
C GLY A 83 -11.37 27.57 18.88
N ARG A 84 -11.83 28.52 19.70
CA ARG A 84 -12.15 28.28 21.13
C ARG A 84 -13.19 27.18 21.37
N PRO A 85 -13.41 26.74 22.62
CA PRO A 85 -14.52 25.84 22.95
C PRO A 85 -15.86 26.46 22.53
N ASN A 86 -16.83 25.61 22.16
CA ASN A 86 -18.22 26.01 21.91
C ASN A 86 -18.49 26.97 20.73
N VAL A 87 -17.48 27.26 19.90
CA VAL A 87 -17.63 28.01 18.64
C VAL A 87 -18.27 27.17 17.51
N GLY A 88 -18.46 25.87 17.73
CA GLY A 88 -19.11 24.95 16.79
C GLY A 88 -18.18 24.20 15.83
N LYS A 89 -16.91 23.98 16.21
CA LYS A 89 -15.92 23.20 15.42
C LYS A 89 -16.40 21.81 15.05
N SER A 90 -16.83 21.01 16.02
CA SER A 90 -17.27 19.64 15.79
C SER A 90 -18.54 19.58 14.94
N ALA A 91 -19.46 20.55 15.09
CA ALA A 91 -20.62 20.67 14.21
C ALA A 91 -20.20 20.93 12.75
N LEU A 92 -19.14 21.73 12.53
CA LEU A 92 -18.60 22.02 11.20
C LEU A 92 -17.90 20.80 10.61
N VAL A 93 -17.07 20.09 11.39
CA VAL A 93 -16.45 18.81 11.00
C VAL A 93 -17.53 17.83 10.51
N ASN A 94 -18.56 17.62 11.33
CA ASN A 94 -19.64 16.68 11.02
C ASN A 94 -20.40 17.05 9.76
N ARG A 95 -20.55 18.35 9.49
CA ARG A 95 -21.17 18.86 8.28
C ARG A 95 -20.33 18.50 7.05
N ILE A 96 -19.03 18.73 7.12
CA ILE A 96 -18.10 18.49 6.01
C ILE A 96 -18.01 16.98 5.69
N LEU A 97 -18.05 16.11 6.70
CA LEU A 97 -17.93 14.66 6.52
C LEU A 97 -19.16 13.99 5.87
N GLY A 98 -20.30 14.68 5.74
CA GLY A 98 -21.46 14.22 4.97
C GLY A 98 -22.17 12.93 5.45
N ARG A 99 -21.67 12.27 6.50
CA ARG A 99 -22.24 11.08 7.14
C ARG A 99 -22.19 11.21 8.66
N ARG A 100 -23.15 10.63 9.37
CA ARG A 100 -23.18 10.54 10.84
C ARG A 100 -22.09 9.56 11.35
N GLU A 101 -20.81 9.85 11.10
CA GLU A 101 -19.67 9.14 11.70
C GLU A 101 -19.00 9.92 12.84
N ALA A 102 -19.52 11.08 13.19
CA ALA A 102 -19.30 11.64 14.52
C ALA A 102 -20.53 11.36 15.36
N VAL A 103 -20.49 10.24 16.08
CA VAL A 103 -21.28 10.15 17.30
C VAL A 103 -20.72 11.21 18.23
N VAL A 104 -21.50 12.26 18.44
CA VAL A 104 -21.34 13.14 19.60
C VAL A 104 -21.70 12.27 20.81
N GLU A 105 -20.70 11.66 21.42
CA GLU A 105 -20.81 11.30 22.84
C GLU A 105 -20.34 12.53 23.64
N ASP A 106 -21.30 13.24 24.20
CA ASP A 106 -21.11 14.25 25.25
C ASP A 106 -20.70 13.55 26.57
N THR A 107 -19.54 12.90 26.59
CA THR A 107 -18.93 12.41 27.83
C THR A 107 -17.55 13.07 28.02
N PRO A 108 -17.46 14.15 28.80
CA PRO A 108 -16.19 14.78 29.14
C PRO A 108 -15.37 13.81 30.01
N GLY A 109 -14.13 13.48 29.61
CA GLY A 109 -13.23 12.69 30.46
C GLY A 109 -12.27 11.68 29.81
N VAL A 110 -12.04 11.67 28.50
CA VAL A 110 -11.04 10.76 27.89
C VAL A 110 -10.11 11.49 26.93
N THR A 111 -8.95 11.89 27.45
CA THR A 111 -7.74 12.19 26.67
C THR A 111 -7.26 10.90 25.96
N ARG A 112 -6.59 10.87 24.80
CA ARG A 112 -5.54 11.79 24.34
C ARG A 112 -5.01 11.52 22.90
N ASP A 113 -5.83 11.06 21.95
CA ASP A 113 -5.38 10.91 20.55
C ASP A 113 -6.15 11.86 19.62
N ARG A 114 -5.41 12.63 18.83
CA ARG A 114 -5.97 13.60 17.88
C ARG A 114 -6.74 12.86 16.79
N VAL A 115 -8.00 13.22 16.61
CA VAL A 115 -8.85 12.54 15.63
C VAL A 115 -8.68 13.19 14.27
N THR A 116 -8.10 12.44 13.34
CA THR A 116 -8.01 12.82 11.93
C THR A 116 -9.15 12.16 11.16
N TYR A 117 -9.94 12.96 10.46
CA TYR A 117 -11.05 12.50 9.63
C TYR A 117 -10.70 12.63 8.15
N LYS A 118 -11.13 11.67 7.32
CA LYS A 118 -11.00 11.77 5.86
C LYS A 118 -12.26 12.39 5.28
N ALA A 119 -12.09 13.44 4.48
CA ALA A 119 -13.16 14.16 3.82
C ALA A 119 -12.97 14.16 2.29
N GLU A 120 -14.05 14.39 1.58
CA GLU A 120 -14.08 14.46 0.12
C GLU A 120 -15.02 15.59 -0.33
N TRP A 121 -14.55 16.43 -1.25
CA TRP A 121 -15.33 17.51 -1.85
C TRP A 121 -14.99 17.62 -3.34
N MET A 122 -16.00 17.54 -4.22
CA MET A 122 -15.84 17.56 -5.69
C MET A 122 -14.72 16.62 -6.18
N ASP A 123 -14.77 15.35 -5.76
CA ASP A 123 -13.78 14.30 -6.06
C ASP A 123 -12.34 14.57 -5.54
N ARG A 124 -12.11 15.64 -4.77
CA ARG A 124 -10.84 15.93 -4.10
C ARG A 124 -10.90 15.47 -2.64
N ARG A 125 -9.96 14.60 -2.28
CA ARG A 125 -9.82 14.05 -0.92
C ARG A 125 -8.87 14.88 -0.08
N PHE A 126 -9.19 15.07 1.19
CA PHE A 126 -8.36 15.81 2.16
C PHE A 126 -8.57 15.26 3.56
N SER A 127 -7.65 15.56 4.48
CA SER A 127 -7.75 15.17 5.88
C SER A 127 -8.14 16.36 6.75
N ILE A 128 -9.04 16.17 7.70
CA ILE A 128 -9.43 17.17 8.69
C ILE A 128 -8.86 16.75 10.04
N VAL A 129 -8.08 17.63 10.65
CA VAL A 129 -7.60 17.46 12.02
C VAL A 129 -8.46 18.33 12.93
N ASP A 130 -9.29 17.70 13.76
CA ASP A 130 -10.00 18.42 14.83
C ASP A 130 -9.06 18.57 16.03
N THR A 131 -8.84 19.82 16.42
CA THR A 131 -8.05 20.15 17.61
C THR A 131 -8.83 19.95 18.92
N GLY A 132 -10.09 19.53 18.85
CA GLY A 132 -10.95 19.27 20.00
C GLY A 132 -11.51 20.55 20.62
N GLY A 133 -12.57 20.40 21.41
CA GLY A 133 -13.03 21.44 22.34
C GLY A 133 -12.07 21.50 23.53
N TRP A 134 -11.40 22.63 23.72
CA TRP A 134 -10.44 22.83 24.80
C TRP A 134 -11.10 22.71 26.18
N GLU A 135 -10.74 21.71 26.97
CA GLU A 135 -11.06 21.68 28.39
C GLU A 135 -10.07 22.56 29.17
N PRO A 136 -10.55 23.37 30.14
CA PRO A 136 -9.72 24.23 30.95
C PRO A 136 -9.06 23.41 32.06
N ASP A 137 -7.75 23.18 31.97
CA ASP A 137 -6.99 22.75 33.14
C ASP A 137 -6.59 23.98 33.97
N ALA A 138 -6.55 23.84 35.29
CA ALA A 138 -6.57 24.92 36.28
C ALA A 138 -5.32 25.85 36.33
N ARG A 139 -4.57 26.00 35.24
CA ARG A 139 -3.42 26.89 35.10
C ARG A 139 -3.38 27.54 33.71
N GLY A 140 -4.09 28.66 33.55
CA GLY A 140 -3.91 29.59 32.43
C GLY A 140 -4.49 29.13 31.10
N ILE A 141 -5.74 29.52 30.85
CA ILE A 141 -6.53 29.20 29.63
C ILE A 141 -5.78 29.63 28.34
N ASP A 142 -5.15 30.80 28.33
CA ASP A 142 -4.55 31.35 27.11
C ASP A 142 -3.28 30.61 26.64
N ALA A 143 -2.46 30.11 27.56
CA ALA A 143 -1.20 29.45 27.23
C ALA A 143 -1.40 28.04 26.67
N SER A 144 -2.38 27.30 27.20
CA SER A 144 -2.74 25.97 26.69
C SER A 144 -3.41 26.07 25.30
N VAL A 145 -4.19 27.11 25.06
CA VAL A 145 -4.82 27.37 23.75
C VAL A 145 -3.77 27.70 22.68
N ALA A 146 -2.81 28.56 23.04
CA ALA A 146 -1.68 28.91 22.18
C ALA A 146 -0.87 27.68 21.75
N ALA A 147 -0.51 26.81 22.70
CA ALA A 147 0.34 25.66 22.45
C ALA A 147 -0.30 24.61 21.52
N GLN A 148 -1.59 24.29 21.64
CA GLN A 148 -2.18 23.33 20.68
C GLN A 148 -2.54 23.98 19.34
N ALA A 149 -2.80 25.29 19.31
CA ALA A 149 -2.96 26.02 18.05
C ALA A 149 -1.63 26.00 17.26
N GLU A 150 -0.50 26.23 17.93
CA GLU A 150 0.84 26.12 17.35
C GLU A 150 1.09 24.73 16.75
N ILE A 151 0.77 23.66 17.49
CA ILE A 151 0.98 22.29 16.97
C ILE A 151 0.02 21.96 15.81
N ALA A 152 -1.23 22.42 15.86
CA ALA A 152 -2.19 22.21 14.77
C ALA A 152 -1.78 22.95 13.51
N ILE A 153 -1.30 24.17 13.68
CA ILE A 153 -0.71 24.99 12.63
C ILE A 153 0.47 24.27 12.01
N ASP A 154 1.39 23.68 12.79
CA ASP A 154 2.56 22.98 12.24
C ASP A 154 2.18 21.80 11.34
N LEU A 155 1.09 21.10 11.66
CA LEU A 155 0.68 19.85 11.02
C LEU A 155 -0.30 19.99 9.83
N CYS A 156 -0.74 21.20 9.49
CA CYS A 156 -1.74 21.42 8.42
C CYS A 156 -1.22 22.21 7.23
N ASP A 157 -1.79 22.02 6.04
CA ASP A 157 -1.53 22.88 4.88
C ASP A 157 -2.37 24.16 4.93
N VAL A 158 -3.61 24.06 5.45
CA VAL A 158 -4.57 25.16 5.56
C VAL A 158 -5.22 25.15 6.94
N VAL A 159 -5.46 26.34 7.50
CA VAL A 159 -6.18 26.50 8.77
C VAL A 159 -7.58 27.05 8.52
N MET A 160 -8.60 26.40 9.07
CA MET A 160 -9.92 26.98 9.27
C MET A 160 -10.03 27.51 10.69
N PHE A 161 -10.00 28.83 10.85
CA PHE A 161 -10.13 29.48 12.15
C PHE A 161 -11.60 29.83 12.42
N VAL A 162 -12.25 29.04 13.28
CA VAL A 162 -13.67 29.12 13.58
C VAL A 162 -13.93 30.04 14.77
N VAL A 163 -14.73 31.08 14.54
CA VAL A 163 -15.17 32.06 15.55
C VAL A 163 -16.69 32.07 15.59
N ASP A 164 -17.25 32.23 16.79
CA ASP A 164 -18.68 32.46 16.97
C ASP A 164 -19.02 33.91 16.61
N ALA A 165 -19.73 34.12 15.50
CA ALA A 165 -20.06 35.46 15.03
C ALA A 165 -20.99 36.23 15.98
N MET A 166 -21.82 35.53 16.76
CA MET A 166 -22.75 36.16 17.71
C MET A 166 -22.03 36.70 18.96
N VAL A 167 -20.87 36.14 19.28
CA VAL A 167 -20.03 36.57 20.41
C VAL A 167 -18.99 37.60 19.95
N GLY A 168 -18.50 37.47 18.72
CA GLY A 168 -17.42 38.29 18.18
C GLY A 168 -16.03 37.87 18.65
N ALA A 169 -15.03 38.65 18.28
CA ALA A 169 -13.63 38.40 18.62
C ALA A 169 -13.35 38.58 20.12
N THR A 170 -12.70 37.59 20.74
CA THR A 170 -12.27 37.65 22.15
C THR A 170 -10.75 37.74 22.28
N SER A 171 -10.25 38.06 23.47
CA SER A 171 -8.80 38.14 23.76
C SER A 171 -8.06 36.83 23.48
N THR A 172 -8.71 35.69 23.69
CA THR A 172 -8.15 34.37 23.37
C THR A 172 -8.11 34.14 21.85
N ASP A 173 -9.08 34.66 21.09
CA ASP A 173 -9.05 34.61 19.61
C ASP A 173 -7.91 35.48 19.06
N GLU A 174 -7.70 36.68 19.62
CA GLU A 174 -6.60 37.57 19.25
C GLU A 174 -5.22 36.95 19.50
N HIS A 175 -5.09 36.13 20.54
CA HIS A 175 -3.83 35.42 20.81
C HIS A 175 -3.54 34.36 19.74
N VAL A 176 -4.55 33.60 19.32
CA VAL A 176 -4.42 32.62 18.23
C VAL A 176 -4.13 33.31 16.89
N VAL A 177 -4.74 34.47 16.63
CA VAL A 177 -4.47 35.28 15.42
C VAL A 177 -2.99 35.66 15.30
N LYS A 178 -2.32 35.98 16.41
CA LYS A 178 -0.87 36.27 16.39
C LYS A 178 -0.04 35.06 15.94
N LEU A 179 -0.41 33.86 16.40
CA LEU A 179 0.25 32.62 15.99
C LEU A 179 -0.02 32.29 14.52
N LEU A 180 -1.27 32.43 14.09
CA LEU A 180 -1.70 32.22 12.70
C LEU A 180 -0.98 33.15 11.72
N ARG A 181 -0.81 34.42 12.07
CA ARG A 181 -0.03 35.36 11.24
C ARG A 181 1.45 35.01 11.15
N LYS A 182 2.02 34.47 12.24
CA LYS A 182 3.44 34.10 12.29
C LYS A 182 3.73 32.83 11.48
N SER A 183 2.74 31.95 11.29
CA SER A 183 2.93 30.67 10.61
C SER A 183 3.07 30.78 9.09
N GLY A 184 2.55 31.85 8.49
CA GLY A 184 2.58 32.05 7.04
C GLY A 184 1.68 31.09 6.25
N LYS A 185 0.86 30.27 6.92
CA LYS A 185 -0.07 29.34 6.26
C LYS A 185 -1.35 30.05 5.82
N PRO A 186 -2.03 29.59 4.75
CA PRO A 186 -3.34 30.10 4.39
C PRO A 186 -4.35 29.88 5.53
N VAL A 187 -5.08 30.94 5.90
CA VAL A 187 -6.08 30.92 6.97
C VAL A 187 -7.43 31.35 6.41
N PHE A 188 -8.43 30.52 6.60
CA PHE A 188 -9.83 30.83 6.32
C PHE A 188 -10.52 31.19 7.64
N LEU A 189 -10.96 32.44 7.77
CA LEU A 189 -11.69 32.92 8.92
C LEU A 189 -13.17 32.52 8.79
N VAL A 190 -13.62 31.60 9.63
CA VAL A 190 -14.97 31.01 9.58
C VAL A 190 -15.84 31.64 10.65
N ALA A 191 -16.80 32.46 10.24
CA ALA A 191 -17.77 33.13 11.11
C ALA A 191 -18.99 32.21 11.28
N ASN A 192 -18.96 31.36 12.31
CA ASN A 192 -19.98 30.34 12.54
C ASN A 192 -21.20 30.89 13.32
N LYS A 193 -22.31 30.16 13.26
CA LYS A 193 -23.64 30.49 13.85
C LYS A 193 -24.40 31.62 13.14
N ILE A 194 -24.13 31.81 11.84
CA ILE A 194 -24.94 32.66 10.96
C ILE A 194 -26.08 31.83 10.38
N ASP A 195 -27.18 31.72 11.12
CA ASP A 195 -28.30 30.84 10.79
C ASP A 195 -29.26 31.47 9.77
N ASP A 196 -29.35 32.80 9.72
CA ASP A 196 -30.22 33.57 8.81
C ASP A 196 -29.48 34.77 8.15
N ALA A 197 -30.00 35.24 7.02
CA ALA A 197 -29.43 36.36 6.24
C ALA A 197 -29.31 37.65 7.06
N ARG A 198 -30.22 37.86 8.03
CA ARG A 198 -30.19 39.03 8.92
C ARG A 198 -28.98 39.07 9.85
N GLN A 199 -28.32 37.94 10.06
CA GLN A 199 -27.15 37.81 10.94
C GLN A 199 -25.83 37.98 10.18
N GLU A 200 -25.82 37.96 8.84
CA GLU A 200 -24.61 38.17 8.03
C GLU A 200 -23.80 39.42 8.40
N PRO A 201 -24.41 40.56 8.80
CA PRO A 201 -23.64 41.73 9.28
C PRO A 201 -22.75 41.44 10.51
N GLU A 202 -23.07 40.44 11.34
CA GLU A 202 -22.26 40.08 12.52
C GLU A 202 -20.89 39.51 12.11
N ALA A 203 -20.80 38.87 10.95
CA ALA A 203 -19.51 38.43 10.40
C ALA A 203 -18.60 39.62 10.05
N ALA A 204 -19.17 40.78 9.72
CA ALA A 204 -18.40 41.96 9.34
C ALA A 204 -17.51 42.49 10.48
N ALA A 205 -17.90 42.27 11.73
CA ALA A 205 -17.10 42.67 12.89
C ALA A 205 -15.75 41.92 12.98
N LEU A 206 -15.66 40.73 12.37
CA LEU A 206 -14.48 39.88 12.42
C LEU A 206 -13.38 40.32 11.44
N TRP A 207 -13.65 41.25 10.52
CA TRP A 207 -12.61 41.89 9.69
C TRP A 207 -11.51 42.53 10.54
N ASN A 208 -11.84 42.98 11.76
CA ASN A 208 -10.89 43.56 12.70
C ASN A 208 -9.78 42.58 13.14
N LEU A 209 -10.01 41.26 13.02
CA LEU A 209 -8.98 40.25 13.26
C LEU A 209 -7.88 40.27 12.19
N GLY A 210 -8.14 40.89 11.03
CA GLY A 210 -7.19 41.06 9.93
C GLY A 210 -6.58 39.74 9.46
N LEU A 211 -7.44 38.74 9.23
CA LEU A 211 -7.11 37.43 8.67
C LEU A 211 -7.69 37.25 7.25
N GLY A 212 -8.23 38.31 6.64
CA GLY A 212 -8.93 38.27 5.36
C GLY A 212 -10.44 38.35 5.52
N GLU A 213 -11.16 38.00 4.45
CA GLU A 213 -12.62 38.00 4.41
C GLU A 213 -13.20 36.92 5.36
N PRO A 214 -14.08 37.29 6.32
CA PRO A 214 -14.79 36.33 7.15
C PRO A 214 -15.86 35.60 6.33
N HIS A 215 -15.83 34.27 6.32
CA HIS A 215 -16.80 33.43 5.65
C HIS A 215 -17.98 33.10 6.60
N PRO A 216 -19.20 33.63 6.36
CA PRO A 216 -20.35 33.37 7.20
C PRO A 216 -20.88 31.95 6.97
N VAL A 217 -20.94 31.15 8.05
CA VAL A 217 -21.45 29.79 7.99
C VAL A 217 -22.43 29.47 9.12
N SER A 218 -23.31 28.51 8.87
CA SER A 218 -24.02 27.78 9.91
C SER A 218 -23.67 26.31 9.81
N ALA A 219 -22.83 25.81 10.73
CA ALA A 219 -22.49 24.39 10.79
C ALA A 219 -23.72 23.49 11.02
N ILE A 220 -24.71 23.99 11.79
CA ILE A 220 -25.94 23.25 12.14
C ILE A 220 -26.93 23.22 10.98
N HIS A 221 -27.06 24.30 10.21
CA HIS A 221 -28.00 24.37 9.09
C HIS A 221 -27.35 24.13 7.72
N GLY A 222 -26.02 24.06 7.65
CA GLY A 222 -25.24 23.82 6.43
C GLY A 222 -25.07 25.05 5.53
N ARG A 223 -25.55 26.24 5.94
CA ARG A 223 -25.45 27.49 5.19
C ARG A 223 -23.99 27.92 5.04
N GLY A 224 -23.58 28.31 3.83
CA GLY A 224 -22.24 28.87 3.53
C GLY A 224 -21.07 27.87 3.59
N VAL A 225 -21.31 26.62 3.99
CA VAL A 225 -20.25 25.60 4.11
C VAL A 225 -19.73 25.17 2.73
N ALA A 226 -20.60 25.06 1.73
CA ALA A 226 -20.20 24.73 0.36
C ALA A 226 -19.29 25.82 -0.23
N ASP A 227 -19.71 27.09 -0.13
CA ASP A 227 -18.94 28.24 -0.63
C ASP A 227 -17.57 28.33 0.06
N LEU A 228 -17.51 28.08 1.37
CA LEU A 228 -16.26 28.01 2.14
C LEU A 228 -15.34 26.88 1.63
N LEU A 229 -15.88 25.69 1.36
CA LEU A 229 -15.10 24.57 0.83
C LEU A 229 -14.60 24.86 -0.59
N ASP A 230 -15.41 25.49 -1.43
CA ASP A 230 -15.03 25.88 -2.79
C ASP A 230 -13.86 26.88 -2.79
N GLU A 231 -13.90 27.91 -1.95
CA GLU A 231 -12.78 28.85 -1.80
C GLU A 231 -11.55 28.17 -1.20
N MET A 232 -11.73 27.29 -0.21
CA MET A 232 -10.64 26.53 0.39
C MET A 232 -9.94 25.64 -0.63
N MET A 233 -10.69 24.94 -1.46
CA MET A 233 -10.14 24.05 -2.49
C MET A 233 -9.24 24.80 -3.49
N LYS A 234 -9.51 26.07 -3.80
CA LYS A 234 -8.67 26.85 -4.72
C LYS A 234 -7.24 27.06 -4.19
N VAL A 235 -7.07 27.04 -2.87
CA VAL A 235 -5.79 27.31 -2.19
C VAL A 235 -5.16 26.03 -1.63
N LEU A 236 -5.97 24.99 -1.38
CA LEU A 236 -5.51 23.72 -0.86
C LEU A 236 -4.61 23.00 -1.88
N PRO A 237 -3.37 22.63 -1.51
CA PRO A 237 -2.46 21.95 -2.43
C PRO A 237 -2.99 20.56 -2.77
N GLU A 238 -2.62 20.03 -3.94
CA GLU A 238 -2.98 18.67 -4.35
C GLU A 238 -2.21 17.59 -3.57
N VAL A 239 -1.01 17.94 -3.09
CA VAL A 239 -0.16 17.11 -2.24
C VAL A 239 0.27 17.95 -1.04
N SER A 240 0.07 17.44 0.18
CA SER A 240 0.47 18.12 1.41
C SER A 240 1.98 18.38 1.45
N ALA A 241 2.37 19.59 1.85
CA ALA A 241 3.78 19.96 2.07
C ALA A 241 4.27 19.64 3.49
N VAL A 242 3.36 19.28 4.40
CA VAL A 242 3.64 19.05 5.83
C VAL A 242 3.25 17.66 6.34
N ALA A 243 2.36 16.95 5.68
CA ALA A 243 2.10 15.57 6.03
C ALA A 243 3.28 14.69 5.59
N LYS A 244 3.90 14.00 6.55
CA LYS A 244 4.80 12.88 6.24
C LYS A 244 3.99 11.85 5.46
N GLN A 245 4.59 11.27 4.43
CA GLN A 245 3.98 10.17 3.70
C GLN A 245 3.80 8.97 4.66
N GLU A 246 2.59 8.80 5.17
CA GLU A 246 2.26 7.66 6.01
C GLU A 246 2.01 6.44 5.11
N ILE A 247 2.83 5.41 5.28
CA ILE A 247 2.44 4.05 4.94
C ILE A 247 1.24 3.72 5.83
N GLY A 248 0.04 3.83 5.26
CA GLY A 248 -1.20 3.82 6.05
C GLY A 248 -1.42 2.53 6.83
N GLY A 249 -1.66 2.65 8.15
CA GLY A 249 -2.19 1.60 9.02
C GLY A 249 -1.35 0.31 9.14
N PRO A 250 -1.79 -0.64 10.00
CA PRO A 250 -1.23 -1.98 10.04
C PRO A 250 -1.30 -2.66 8.67
N ARG A 251 -0.17 -3.21 8.18
CA ARG A 251 -0.12 -3.93 6.89
C ARG A 251 -1.07 -5.13 6.89
N ARG A 252 -1.66 -5.41 5.75
CA ARG A 252 -2.77 -6.38 5.62
C ARG A 252 -2.27 -7.75 5.22
N VAL A 253 -2.54 -8.75 6.06
CA VAL A 253 -2.03 -10.12 5.93
C VAL A 253 -3.19 -11.09 5.76
N ALA A 254 -3.18 -11.90 4.70
CA ALA A 254 -4.07 -13.05 4.55
C ALA A 254 -3.34 -14.33 5.01
N ILE A 255 -4.00 -15.16 5.82
CA ILE A 255 -3.49 -16.50 6.16
C ILE A 255 -4.24 -17.55 5.34
N LEU A 256 -3.52 -18.20 4.43
CA LEU A 256 -4.05 -19.17 3.47
C LEU A 256 -3.48 -20.58 3.70
N GLY A 257 -4.08 -21.57 3.04
CA GLY A 257 -3.64 -22.98 3.11
C GLY A 257 -4.81 -23.95 3.26
N ARG A 258 -4.55 -25.24 3.06
CA ARG A 258 -5.55 -26.31 3.16
C ARG A 258 -6.23 -26.41 4.53
N PRO A 259 -7.41 -27.06 4.65
CA PRO A 259 -7.98 -27.41 5.96
C PRO A 259 -6.96 -28.12 6.87
N ASN A 260 -7.02 -27.89 8.18
CA ASN A 260 -6.21 -28.58 9.21
C ASN A 260 -4.68 -28.39 9.19
N VAL A 261 -4.12 -27.57 8.28
CA VAL A 261 -2.69 -27.21 8.26
C VAL A 261 -2.24 -26.36 9.45
N GLY A 262 -3.19 -25.80 10.22
CA GLY A 262 -2.91 -25.07 11.46
C GLY A 262 -3.07 -23.54 11.40
N LYS A 263 -3.79 -23.00 10.40
CA LYS A 263 -4.10 -21.55 10.30
C LYS A 263 -4.73 -20.96 11.56
N SER A 264 -5.73 -21.63 12.16
CA SER A 264 -6.40 -21.15 13.37
C SER A 264 -5.49 -21.21 14.59
N SER A 265 -4.65 -22.23 14.69
CA SER A 265 -3.62 -22.30 15.73
C SER A 265 -2.61 -21.17 15.57
N LEU A 266 -2.24 -20.82 14.33
CA LEU A 266 -1.32 -19.73 14.04
C LEU A 266 -1.90 -18.39 14.50
N LEU A 267 -3.13 -18.09 14.08
CA LEU A 267 -3.83 -16.86 14.45
C LEU A 267 -4.02 -16.75 15.98
N ASN A 268 -4.50 -17.82 16.62
CA ASN A 268 -4.73 -17.82 18.07
C ASN A 268 -3.43 -17.65 18.86
N LYS A 269 -2.33 -18.24 18.39
CA LYS A 269 -1.04 -18.15 19.05
C LYS A 269 -0.42 -16.76 18.86
N ALA A 270 -0.49 -16.20 17.65
CA ALA A 270 -0.10 -14.82 17.36
C ALA A 270 -0.91 -13.82 18.20
N ALA A 271 -2.23 -14.01 18.30
CA ALA A 271 -3.11 -13.20 19.14
C ALA A 271 -2.89 -13.40 20.65
N GLY A 272 -2.33 -14.55 21.07
CA GLY A 272 -2.16 -14.90 22.48
C GLY A 272 -0.82 -14.51 23.10
N GLU A 273 0.22 -14.25 22.29
CA GLU A 273 1.57 -13.92 22.78
C GLU A 273 1.84 -12.42 22.90
N GLU A 274 1.15 -11.57 22.15
CA GLU A 274 1.26 -10.10 22.22
C GLU A 274 -0.14 -9.48 22.15
N ARG A 275 -0.40 -8.45 22.98
CA ARG A 275 -1.74 -8.00 23.37
C ARG A 275 -2.62 -7.69 22.16
N VAL A 276 -3.71 -8.45 21.98
CA VAL A 276 -4.78 -8.08 21.05
C VAL A 276 -5.38 -6.76 21.52
N VAL A 277 -5.16 -5.69 20.78
CA VAL A 277 -6.00 -4.49 20.89
C VAL A 277 -7.27 -4.80 20.11
N VAL A 278 -8.20 -5.53 20.75
CA VAL A 278 -9.55 -5.69 20.21
C VAL A 278 -10.20 -4.32 20.30
N ASN A 279 -10.32 -3.62 19.18
CA ASN A 279 -11.22 -2.48 19.13
C ASN A 279 -12.64 -3.06 19.00
N GLU A 280 -13.37 -3.14 20.11
CA GLU A 280 -14.71 -3.74 20.20
C GLU A 280 -15.82 -2.91 19.48
N LEU A 281 -15.46 -1.84 18.75
CA LEU A 281 -16.40 -0.98 18.02
C LEU A 281 -16.95 -1.58 16.70
N ALA A 282 -17.21 -2.89 16.65
CA ALA A 282 -17.80 -3.54 15.48
C ALA A 282 -19.19 -4.12 15.78
N GLY A 283 -20.13 -3.22 16.05
CA GLY A 283 -21.55 -3.53 16.08
C GLY A 283 -22.30 -2.79 14.97
N THR A 284 -22.27 -3.30 13.74
CA THR A 284 -23.44 -3.34 12.82
C THR A 284 -23.11 -4.07 11.50
N THR A 285 -23.87 -5.14 11.25
CA THR A 285 -24.21 -5.77 9.95
C THR A 285 -23.10 -6.23 8.97
N ARG A 286 -22.91 -7.56 9.00
CA ARG A 286 -22.78 -8.49 7.84
C ARG A 286 -21.47 -8.63 7.05
N ASP A 287 -20.41 -7.88 7.35
CA ASP A 287 -19.10 -8.09 6.72
C ASP A 287 -18.07 -8.74 7.66
N PRO A 288 -17.14 -9.57 7.14
CA PRO A 288 -16.14 -10.28 7.95
C PRO A 288 -15.25 -9.28 8.71
N VAL A 289 -15.11 -9.52 10.01
CA VAL A 289 -14.33 -8.72 10.96
C VAL A 289 -12.84 -8.97 10.71
N ASP A 290 -12.12 -7.95 10.24
CA ASP A 290 -10.65 -7.96 10.19
C ASP A 290 -10.09 -7.83 11.62
N GLU A 291 -9.03 -8.57 11.95
CA GLU A 291 -8.41 -8.53 13.28
C GLU A 291 -7.07 -7.80 13.25
N VAL A 292 -6.83 -6.90 14.20
CA VAL A 292 -5.52 -6.28 14.40
C VAL A 292 -4.77 -7.03 15.49
N VAL A 293 -3.59 -7.54 15.17
CA VAL A 293 -2.76 -8.36 16.05
C VAL A 293 -1.37 -7.76 16.11
N GLU A 294 -0.81 -7.65 17.32
CA GLU A 294 0.60 -7.34 17.51
C GLU A 294 1.41 -8.64 17.30
N LEU A 295 2.39 -8.61 16.40
CA LEU A 295 3.29 -9.74 16.17
C LEU A 295 4.70 -9.18 15.98
N GLY A 296 5.63 -9.64 16.81
CA GLY A 296 7.02 -9.17 16.82
C GLY A 296 7.13 -7.68 17.11
N GLY A 297 6.26 -7.15 17.97
CA GLY A 297 6.22 -5.73 18.35
C GLY A 297 5.68 -4.78 17.27
N LYS A 298 5.03 -5.30 16.23
CA LYS A 298 4.36 -4.50 15.18
C LYS A 298 2.91 -4.91 15.01
N LEU A 299 2.05 -3.94 14.70
CA LEU A 299 0.64 -4.19 14.44
C LEU A 299 0.43 -4.66 13.00
N TRP A 300 -0.30 -5.75 12.85
CA TRP A 300 -0.70 -6.35 11.57
C TRP A 300 -2.22 -6.48 11.51
N ARG A 301 -2.82 -6.24 10.34
CA ARG A 301 -4.24 -6.50 10.11
C ARG A 301 -4.43 -7.81 9.39
N PHE A 302 -4.95 -8.81 10.08
CA PHE A 302 -5.31 -10.09 9.49
C PHE A 302 -6.69 -10.00 8.84
N VAL A 303 -6.76 -10.26 7.54
CA VAL A 303 -8.01 -10.18 6.77
C VAL A 303 -8.76 -11.51 6.76
N ASP A 304 -10.09 -11.45 6.80
CA ASP A 304 -11.02 -12.60 6.75
C ASP A 304 -10.79 -13.69 7.84
N THR A 305 -10.50 -13.29 9.09
CA THR A 305 -10.32 -14.22 10.22
C THR A 305 -11.60 -14.95 10.64
N ALA A 306 -12.78 -14.44 10.22
CA ALA A 306 -14.07 -15.04 10.52
C ALA A 306 -14.24 -16.46 9.92
N GLY A 307 -13.51 -16.80 8.85
CA GLY A 307 -13.42 -18.15 8.28
C GLY A 307 -12.50 -19.09 9.08
N ILE A 308 -11.52 -18.52 9.78
CA ILE A 308 -10.53 -19.23 10.60
C ILE A 308 -11.15 -19.67 11.94
N ARG A 309 -11.99 -18.83 12.57
CA ARG A 309 -12.67 -19.12 13.85
C ARG A 309 -13.92 -20.01 13.70
N ARG A 310 -14.72 -19.87 12.63
CA ARG A 310 -15.95 -20.68 12.42
C ARG A 310 -15.70 -22.17 12.12
N ARG A 311 -14.47 -22.58 11.80
CA ARG A 311 -14.11 -23.97 11.50
C ARG A 311 -14.00 -24.90 12.72
N VAL A 312 -14.19 -24.39 13.94
CA VAL A 312 -14.28 -25.25 15.13
C VAL A 312 -15.59 -26.05 15.15
N HIS A 313 -16.64 -25.66 14.39
CA HIS A 313 -17.97 -26.27 14.57
C HIS A 313 -18.66 -26.88 13.33
N LEU A 314 -18.11 -26.79 12.12
CA LEU A 314 -18.76 -27.37 10.93
C LEU A 314 -17.75 -28.12 10.06
N GLN A 315 -17.74 -29.45 10.21
CA GLN A 315 -17.15 -30.36 9.23
C GLN A 315 -18.21 -30.72 8.17
N GLN A 316 -17.75 -30.78 6.92
CA GLN A 316 -18.41 -31.29 5.71
C GLN A 316 -19.08 -30.26 4.77
N GLY A 317 -18.57 -30.25 3.53
CA GLY A 317 -19.24 -29.73 2.33
C GLY A 317 -19.07 -28.24 2.04
N ALA A 318 -17.88 -27.77 1.62
CA ALA A 318 -17.74 -26.38 1.16
C ALA A 318 -16.46 -26.07 0.34
N ASP A 319 -16.03 -26.91 -0.61
CA ASP A 319 -14.85 -26.59 -1.44
C ASP A 319 -15.09 -25.37 -2.34
N PHE A 320 -16.29 -25.22 -2.90
CA PHE A 320 -16.65 -24.07 -3.75
C PHE A 320 -16.71 -22.72 -2.99
N TYR A 321 -17.10 -22.73 -1.72
CA TYR A 321 -17.14 -21.50 -0.89
C TYR A 321 -15.79 -21.17 -0.26
N ALA A 322 -14.80 -22.07 -0.34
CA ALA A 322 -13.44 -21.81 0.14
C ALA A 322 -12.64 -20.97 -0.85
N SER A 323 -12.80 -21.18 -2.16
CA SER A 323 -12.11 -20.40 -3.20
C SER A 323 -12.57 -18.94 -3.25
N LEU A 324 -13.88 -18.68 -3.27
CA LEU A 324 -14.43 -17.31 -3.26
C LEU A 324 -13.99 -16.48 -2.05
N ARG A 325 -13.87 -17.11 -0.87
CA ARG A 325 -13.35 -16.44 0.33
C ARG A 325 -11.85 -16.19 0.25
N THR A 326 -11.10 -17.12 -0.33
CA THR A 326 -9.65 -16.96 -0.55
C THR A 326 -9.37 -15.76 -1.47
N SER A 327 -10.12 -15.61 -2.55
CA SER A 327 -10.01 -14.45 -3.46
C SER A 327 -10.37 -13.14 -2.76
N ALA A 328 -11.49 -13.09 -2.02
CA ALA A 328 -11.90 -11.89 -1.29
C ALA A 328 -10.89 -11.47 -0.19
N ALA A 329 -10.25 -12.45 0.47
CA ALA A 329 -9.17 -12.18 1.40
C ALA A 329 -7.93 -11.61 0.69
N LEU A 330 -7.56 -12.16 -0.47
CA LEU A 330 -6.43 -11.70 -1.27
C LEU A 330 -6.64 -10.30 -1.86
N GLU A 331 -7.87 -9.94 -2.23
CA GLU A 331 -8.19 -8.58 -2.70
C GLU A 331 -7.89 -7.50 -1.65
N LYS A 332 -8.09 -7.85 -0.37
CA LYS A 332 -7.89 -6.94 0.77
C LYS A 332 -6.46 -6.99 1.33
N ALA A 333 -5.74 -8.10 1.14
CA ALA A 333 -4.40 -8.30 1.66
C ALA A 333 -3.32 -7.63 0.80
N GLU A 334 -2.17 -7.36 1.40
CA GLU A 334 -0.94 -6.96 0.71
C GLU A 334 0.03 -8.13 0.61
N VAL A 335 0.05 -8.97 1.65
CA VAL A 335 0.86 -10.17 1.75
C VAL A 335 0.01 -11.37 2.16
N ALA A 336 0.27 -12.52 1.54
CA ALA A 336 -0.33 -13.79 1.87
C ALA A 336 0.71 -14.71 2.53
N VAL A 337 0.34 -15.25 3.70
CA VAL A 337 1.07 -16.32 4.38
C VAL A 337 0.40 -17.64 4.03
N VAL A 338 1.01 -18.43 3.17
CA VAL A 338 0.52 -19.77 2.83
C VAL A 338 1.09 -20.77 3.83
N VAL A 339 0.21 -21.37 4.63
CA VAL A 339 0.57 -22.33 5.68
C VAL A 339 0.53 -23.74 5.12
N LEU A 340 1.67 -24.43 5.15
CA LEU A 340 1.88 -25.80 4.67
C LEU A 340 2.13 -26.73 5.86
N ASP A 341 1.59 -27.95 5.82
CA ASP A 341 1.83 -28.97 6.84
C ASP A 341 3.02 -29.84 6.44
N VAL A 342 4.10 -29.82 7.23
CA VAL A 342 5.31 -30.59 6.92
C VAL A 342 5.22 -32.09 7.20
N SER A 343 4.20 -32.51 7.96
CA SER A 343 3.96 -33.92 8.27
C SER A 343 3.22 -34.67 7.15
N GLU A 344 2.70 -33.95 6.16
CA GLU A 344 2.04 -34.50 4.98
C GLU A 344 2.82 -34.09 3.72
N SER A 345 2.65 -34.82 2.62
CA SER A 345 3.18 -34.40 1.30
C SER A 345 2.44 -33.17 0.79
N LEU A 346 3.15 -32.35 0.00
CA LEU A 346 2.53 -31.24 -0.73
C LEU A 346 1.43 -31.77 -1.65
N SER A 347 0.27 -31.13 -1.60
CA SER A 347 -0.88 -31.49 -2.42
C SER A 347 -1.07 -30.53 -3.59
N GLU A 348 -1.78 -30.95 -4.64
CA GLU A 348 -2.19 -30.04 -5.73
C GLU A 348 -2.95 -28.81 -5.22
N GLN A 349 -3.70 -28.95 -4.11
CA GLN A 349 -4.44 -27.83 -3.54
C GLN A 349 -3.50 -26.80 -2.89
N ASP A 350 -2.35 -27.21 -2.36
CA ASP A 350 -1.35 -26.27 -1.83
C ASP A 350 -0.76 -25.43 -2.98
N VAL A 351 -0.39 -26.08 -4.09
CA VAL A 351 0.11 -25.41 -5.30
C VAL A 351 -0.93 -24.44 -5.87
N ARG A 352 -2.19 -24.87 -6.02
CA ARG A 352 -3.27 -23.99 -6.51
C ARG A 352 -3.51 -22.76 -5.62
N ILE A 353 -3.36 -22.89 -4.30
CA ILE A 353 -3.49 -21.73 -3.39
C ILE A 353 -2.34 -20.75 -3.63
N ILE A 354 -1.12 -21.25 -3.84
CA ILE A 354 0.06 -20.43 -4.15
C ILE A 354 -0.14 -19.72 -5.49
N ASP A 355 -0.57 -20.43 -6.53
CA ASP A 355 -0.85 -19.85 -7.85
C ASP A 355 -1.85 -18.70 -7.76
N LEU A 356 -2.92 -18.86 -6.97
CA LEU A 356 -3.91 -17.81 -6.75
C LEU A 356 -3.31 -16.56 -6.09
N VAL A 357 -2.32 -16.71 -5.20
CA VAL A 357 -1.58 -15.57 -4.62
C VAL A 357 -0.80 -14.86 -5.71
N LEU A 358 -0.10 -15.60 -6.58
CA LEU A 358 0.68 -15.04 -7.68
C LEU A 358 -0.19 -14.29 -8.68
N GLU A 359 -1.31 -14.89 -9.08
CA GLU A 359 -2.30 -14.28 -9.98
C GLU A 359 -2.89 -12.98 -9.38
N SER A 360 -3.07 -12.94 -8.06
CA SER A 360 -3.55 -11.74 -7.36
C SER A 360 -2.49 -10.65 -7.20
N GLY A 361 -1.22 -10.92 -7.57
CA GLY A 361 -0.13 -9.96 -7.49
C GLY A 361 0.27 -9.57 -6.07
N ARG A 362 -0.06 -10.39 -5.07
CA ARG A 362 0.28 -10.12 -3.65
C ARG A 362 1.64 -10.70 -3.30
N ALA A 363 2.26 -10.12 -2.28
CA ALA A 363 3.47 -10.67 -1.70
C ALA A 363 3.17 -12.07 -1.09
N LEU A 364 4.15 -12.97 -1.10
CA LEU A 364 4.00 -14.36 -0.70
C LEU A 364 5.06 -14.73 0.34
N VAL A 365 4.61 -15.34 1.44
CA VAL A 365 5.46 -15.99 2.45
C VAL A 365 4.99 -17.42 2.65
N LEU A 366 5.92 -18.37 2.62
CA LEU A 366 5.64 -19.79 2.84
C LEU A 366 5.93 -20.17 4.30
N ALA A 367 4.89 -20.55 5.04
CA ALA A 367 4.98 -20.95 6.43
C ALA A 367 4.86 -22.48 6.56
N PHE A 368 5.99 -23.15 6.76
CA PHE A 368 6.07 -24.59 6.97
C PHE A 368 5.76 -24.90 8.44
N ASN A 369 4.52 -25.27 8.71
CA ASN A 369 3.96 -25.45 10.04
C ASN A 369 4.03 -26.92 10.51
N LYS A 370 3.87 -27.11 11.83
CA LYS A 370 4.01 -28.39 12.54
C LYS A 370 5.45 -28.93 12.54
N TRP A 371 6.43 -28.04 12.48
CA TRP A 371 7.85 -28.40 12.51
C TRP A 371 8.26 -29.15 13.79
N ASP A 372 7.48 -29.02 14.87
CA ASP A 372 7.65 -29.82 16.09
C ASP A 372 7.58 -31.33 15.84
N ARG A 373 6.80 -31.77 14.85
CA ARG A 373 6.67 -33.19 14.49
C ARG A 373 7.90 -33.77 13.82
N LEU A 374 8.75 -32.92 13.26
CA LEU A 374 9.97 -33.34 12.58
C LEU A 374 11.21 -33.26 13.47
N ASN A 375 11.11 -32.76 14.71
CA ASN A 375 12.27 -32.47 15.55
C ASN A 375 12.97 -33.70 16.11
N ASP A 376 12.27 -34.83 16.26
CA ASP A 376 12.87 -36.07 16.75
C ASP A 376 13.73 -36.71 15.66
N ALA A 377 14.94 -37.14 15.98
CA ALA A 377 15.94 -37.63 15.03
C ALA A 377 15.74 -39.10 14.59
N ASP A 378 14.51 -39.62 14.73
CA ASP A 378 14.19 -40.96 14.31
C ASP A 378 14.22 -41.08 12.78
N LEU A 379 14.50 -42.29 12.28
CA LEU A 379 14.68 -42.57 10.84
C LEU A 379 13.51 -42.06 10.00
N GLU A 380 12.27 -42.20 10.49
CA GLU A 380 11.05 -41.74 9.82
C GLU A 380 11.04 -40.22 9.60
N ASN A 381 11.47 -39.44 10.59
CA ASN A 381 11.54 -37.98 10.49
C ASN A 381 12.68 -37.51 9.60
N ALA A 382 13.83 -38.18 9.66
CA ALA A 382 14.96 -37.91 8.78
C ALA A 382 14.59 -38.12 7.31
N ASP A 383 13.83 -39.19 7.03
CA ASP A 383 13.33 -39.47 5.69
C ASP A 383 12.27 -38.45 5.27
N ARG A 384 11.30 -38.12 6.13
CA ARG A 384 10.29 -37.10 5.81
C ARG A 384 10.92 -35.74 5.45
N ARG A 385 11.95 -35.29 6.16
CA ARG A 385 12.69 -34.05 5.82
C ARG A 385 13.30 -34.12 4.42
N ARG A 386 13.91 -35.25 4.04
CA ARG A 386 14.48 -35.45 2.69
C ARG A 386 13.42 -35.50 1.60
N TYR A 387 12.24 -36.06 1.89
CA TYR A 387 11.12 -36.05 0.96
C TYR A 387 10.56 -34.63 0.80
N LEU A 388 10.40 -33.90 1.91
CA LEU A 388 9.91 -32.51 1.89
C LEU A 388 10.82 -31.59 1.06
N GLU A 389 12.15 -31.67 1.21
CA GLU A 389 13.06 -30.85 0.40
C GLU A 389 12.93 -31.15 -1.10
N ARG A 390 12.76 -32.43 -1.47
CA ARG A 390 12.51 -32.82 -2.87
C ARG A 390 11.16 -32.33 -3.39
N GLU A 391 10.10 -32.43 -2.58
CA GLU A 391 8.79 -31.89 -2.91
C GLU A 391 8.86 -30.37 -3.11
N ILE A 392 9.60 -29.65 -2.27
CA ILE A 392 9.80 -28.20 -2.41
C ILE A 392 10.57 -27.86 -3.69
N GLU A 393 11.61 -28.62 -4.02
CA GLU A 393 12.39 -28.41 -5.25
C GLU A 393 11.58 -28.73 -6.51
N GLN A 394 10.70 -29.74 -6.47
CA GLN A 394 9.90 -30.14 -7.62
C GLN A 394 8.65 -29.27 -7.80
N ASP A 395 7.86 -29.11 -6.73
CA ASP A 395 6.53 -28.51 -6.82
C ASP A 395 6.56 -27.00 -6.58
N LEU A 396 7.54 -26.49 -5.82
CA LEU A 396 7.60 -25.08 -5.40
C LEU A 396 8.80 -24.31 -5.99
N ALA A 397 9.51 -24.87 -6.98
CA ALA A 397 10.63 -24.19 -7.65
C ALA A 397 10.24 -22.82 -8.23
N HIS A 398 9.04 -22.72 -8.81
CA HIS A 398 8.53 -21.48 -9.42
C HIS A 398 8.31 -20.33 -8.39
N VAL A 399 8.27 -20.65 -7.09
CA VAL A 399 8.18 -19.71 -5.97
C VAL A 399 9.38 -19.82 -5.01
N ALA A 400 10.52 -20.30 -5.48
CA ALA A 400 11.74 -20.39 -4.66
C ALA A 400 12.20 -19.04 -4.10
N TRP A 401 11.80 -17.93 -4.73
CA TRP A 401 12.04 -16.55 -4.28
C TRP A 401 11.18 -16.12 -3.09
N ALA A 402 10.17 -16.90 -2.67
CA ALA A 402 9.33 -16.56 -1.53
C ALA A 402 10.01 -16.98 -0.21
N PRO A 403 10.06 -16.11 0.81
CA PRO A 403 10.62 -16.43 2.12
C PRO A 403 9.98 -17.68 2.71
N ARG A 404 10.82 -18.60 3.21
CA ARG A 404 10.39 -19.83 3.86
C ARG A 404 10.60 -19.73 5.36
N VAL A 405 9.54 -19.90 6.14
CA VAL A 405 9.59 -19.84 7.60
C VAL A 405 9.11 -21.16 8.19
N ASN A 406 10.01 -21.84 8.89
CA ASN A 406 9.70 -23.10 9.59
C ASN A 406 9.18 -22.80 11.00
N ILE A 407 7.90 -23.08 11.23
CA ILE A 407 7.17 -22.70 12.45
C ILE A 407 6.46 -23.90 13.11
N SER A 408 6.08 -23.73 14.36
CA SER A 408 5.11 -24.60 15.02
C SER A 408 4.08 -23.75 15.74
N ALA A 409 2.94 -23.55 15.09
CA ALA A 409 1.81 -22.78 15.64
C ALA A 409 1.30 -23.32 16.98
N ARG A 410 1.45 -24.63 17.24
CA ARG A 410 1.07 -25.24 18.52
C ARG A 410 1.99 -24.82 19.66
N THR A 411 3.29 -24.80 19.42
CA THR A 411 4.30 -24.51 20.45
C THR A 411 4.67 -23.03 20.54
N GLY A 412 4.39 -22.25 19.49
CA GLY A 412 4.87 -20.87 19.34
C GLY A 412 6.28 -20.77 18.74
N ARG A 413 6.92 -21.89 18.42
CA ARG A 413 8.30 -21.90 17.90
C ARG A 413 8.38 -21.09 16.59
N HIS A 414 9.31 -20.13 16.58
CA HIS A 414 9.68 -19.31 15.42
C HIS A 414 8.55 -18.44 14.84
N LEU A 415 7.50 -18.14 15.61
CA LEU A 415 6.45 -17.22 15.14
C LEU A 415 6.97 -15.79 14.94
N ASP A 416 7.94 -15.38 15.76
CA ASP A 416 8.71 -14.14 15.64
C ASP A 416 9.41 -14.00 14.28
N LYS A 417 9.88 -15.11 13.70
CA LYS A 417 10.55 -15.12 12.38
C LYS A 417 9.62 -14.85 11.21
N LEU A 418 8.31 -14.90 11.42
CA LEU A 418 7.34 -14.54 10.39
C LEU A 418 7.40 -13.05 10.08
N VAL A 419 7.70 -12.20 11.07
CA VAL A 419 7.72 -10.74 10.92
C VAL A 419 8.82 -10.28 9.96
N PRO A 420 10.10 -10.67 10.12
CA PRO A 420 11.13 -10.34 9.13
C PRO A 420 10.78 -10.83 7.71
N ALA A 421 10.20 -12.02 7.58
CA ALA A 421 9.79 -12.55 6.27
C ALA A 421 8.67 -11.72 5.62
N LEU A 422 7.67 -11.29 6.40
CA LEU A 422 6.61 -10.40 5.94
C LEU A 422 7.17 -9.05 5.53
N GLU A 423 8.10 -8.49 6.31
CA GLU A 423 8.73 -7.20 6.01
C GLU A 423 9.56 -7.24 4.75
N THR A 424 10.42 -8.25 4.59
CA THR A 424 11.19 -8.44 3.36
C THR A 424 10.28 -8.57 2.15
N ALA A 425 9.22 -9.37 2.25
CA ALA A 425 8.25 -9.57 1.18
C ALA A 425 7.52 -8.26 0.80
N LEU A 426 7.10 -7.48 1.80
CA LEU A 426 6.41 -6.22 1.59
C LEU A 426 7.33 -5.10 1.11
N ALA A 427 8.56 -5.01 1.61
CA ALA A 427 9.56 -4.06 1.14
C ALA A 427 9.89 -4.30 -0.33
N SER A 428 10.10 -5.57 -0.70
CA SER A 428 10.26 -5.99 -2.09
C SER A 428 9.04 -5.68 -2.96
N TRP A 429 7.83 -5.88 -2.42
CA TRP A 429 6.56 -5.55 -3.08
C TRP A 429 6.28 -4.04 -3.15
N ASP A 430 7.03 -3.20 -2.43
CA ASP A 430 6.95 -1.74 -2.53
C ASP A 430 8.11 -1.17 -3.38
N GLN A 431 9.08 -2.01 -3.76
CA GLN A 431 10.34 -1.59 -4.36
C GLN A 431 10.16 -1.04 -5.78
N ARG A 432 10.69 0.17 -6.00
CA ARG A 432 10.77 0.83 -7.31
C ARG A 432 12.23 0.89 -7.78
N ILE A 433 12.44 0.60 -9.06
CA ILE A 433 13.70 0.78 -9.78
C ILE A 433 13.50 1.96 -10.72
N SER A 434 14.43 2.92 -10.71
CA SER A 434 14.36 4.07 -11.62
C SER A 434 14.44 3.63 -13.08
N THR A 435 13.83 4.43 -13.96
CA THR A 435 13.84 4.13 -15.39
C THR A 435 15.27 4.08 -15.94
N GLY A 436 16.14 5.00 -15.51
CA GLY A 436 17.57 4.99 -15.81
C GLY A 436 18.25 3.66 -15.45
N LYS A 437 18.15 3.24 -14.18
CA LYS A 437 18.76 1.99 -13.68
C LYS A 437 18.24 0.76 -14.42
N PHE A 438 16.93 0.71 -14.68
CA PHE A 438 16.33 -0.41 -15.40
C PHE A 438 16.79 -0.49 -16.86
N ASN A 439 16.87 0.63 -17.58
CA ASN A 439 17.36 0.62 -18.96
C ASN A 439 18.86 0.34 -19.04
N ALA A 440 19.66 0.81 -18.06
CA ALA A 440 21.06 0.46 -17.96
C ALA A 440 21.23 -1.06 -17.78
N PHE A 441 20.47 -1.65 -16.84
CA PHE A 441 20.42 -3.09 -16.64
C PHE A 441 20.05 -3.86 -17.92
N LEU A 442 18.99 -3.45 -18.62
CA LEU A 442 18.58 -4.10 -19.86
C LEU A 442 19.64 -3.99 -20.96
N SER A 443 20.33 -2.85 -21.07
CA SER A 443 21.35 -2.63 -22.08
C SER A 443 22.55 -3.55 -21.86
N GLU A 444 23.03 -3.63 -20.63
CA GLU A 444 24.16 -4.49 -20.26
C GLU A 444 23.79 -5.96 -20.38
N LEU A 445 22.59 -6.35 -19.91
CA LEU A 445 22.10 -7.71 -20.01
C LEU A 445 22.02 -8.20 -21.46
N VAL A 446 21.54 -7.37 -22.38
CA VAL A 446 21.47 -7.69 -23.81
C VAL A 446 22.86 -7.73 -24.45
N ALA A 447 23.81 -6.93 -23.97
CA ALA A 447 25.19 -6.94 -24.46
C ALA A 447 25.92 -8.22 -24.09
N GLU A 448 25.81 -8.67 -22.83
CA GLU A 448 26.39 -9.93 -22.36
C GLU A 448 25.66 -11.15 -22.93
N HIS A 449 24.32 -11.11 -22.92
CA HIS A 449 23.48 -12.25 -23.29
C HIS A 449 22.43 -11.82 -24.33
N PRO A 450 22.80 -11.72 -25.62
CA PRO A 450 21.88 -11.31 -26.67
C PRO A 450 20.69 -12.29 -26.83
N HIS A 451 19.51 -11.74 -27.13
CA HIS A 451 18.31 -12.55 -27.37
C HIS A 451 18.50 -13.52 -28.57
N PRO A 452 18.05 -14.79 -28.49
CA PRO A 452 18.18 -15.76 -29.58
C PRO A 452 17.44 -15.35 -30.87
N LEU A 453 17.98 -15.69 -32.04
CA LEU A 453 17.35 -15.41 -33.32
C LEU A 453 16.25 -16.44 -33.62
N ARG A 454 14.97 -16.02 -33.70
CA ARG A 454 13.87 -16.82 -34.25
C ARG A 454 13.23 -16.07 -35.43
N GLY A 455 13.10 -16.72 -36.59
CA GLY A 455 12.41 -16.14 -37.76
C GLY A 455 13.19 -15.07 -38.54
N GLY A 456 14.53 -15.03 -38.42
CA GLY A 456 15.41 -14.21 -39.27
C GLY A 456 15.56 -12.73 -38.89
N LYS A 457 14.76 -12.20 -37.95
CA LYS A 457 14.97 -10.86 -37.36
C LYS A 457 15.05 -10.96 -35.84
N GLN A 458 16.09 -10.38 -35.26
CA GLN A 458 16.23 -10.31 -33.80
C GLN A 458 15.27 -9.26 -33.25
N PRO A 459 14.38 -9.61 -32.31
CA PRO A 459 13.62 -8.60 -31.57
C PRO A 459 14.57 -7.78 -30.72
N ARG A 460 14.42 -6.45 -30.76
CA ARG A 460 15.23 -5.52 -29.95
C ARG A 460 14.37 -4.94 -28.85
N ILE A 461 14.95 -4.82 -27.65
CA ILE A 461 14.38 -4.04 -26.57
C ILE A 461 14.73 -2.57 -26.86
N LEU A 462 13.70 -1.73 -27.00
CA LEU A 462 13.84 -0.31 -27.31
C LEU A 462 13.94 0.50 -26.02
N PHE A 463 13.11 0.16 -25.05
CA PHE A 463 12.98 0.85 -23.78
C PHE A 463 12.27 -0.06 -22.78
N GLY A 464 12.60 0.09 -21.50
CA GLY A 464 11.89 -0.56 -20.40
C GLY A 464 11.51 0.43 -19.31
N THR A 465 10.43 0.18 -18.60
CA THR A 465 10.07 0.94 -17.39
C THR A 465 9.38 0.04 -16.38
N GLN A 466 9.42 0.43 -15.11
CA GLN A 466 8.56 -0.16 -14.08
C GLN A 466 7.27 0.66 -13.98
N ALA A 467 6.17 0.10 -14.48
CA ALA A 467 4.86 0.74 -14.54
C ALA A 467 4.11 0.70 -13.19
N SER A 468 4.38 -0.29 -12.34
CA SER A 468 3.79 -0.40 -11.00
C SER A 468 4.75 -1.12 -10.05
N THR A 469 4.65 -0.83 -8.76
CA THR A 469 5.42 -1.51 -7.70
C THR A 469 4.65 -2.62 -7.02
N ARG A 470 3.32 -2.66 -7.12
CA ARG A 470 2.43 -3.46 -6.26
C ARG A 470 1.49 -4.40 -7.05
N PRO A 471 1.99 -5.48 -7.67
CA PRO A 471 3.36 -6.00 -7.63
C PRO A 471 4.31 -5.30 -8.62
N PRO A 472 5.65 -5.52 -8.50
CA PRO A 472 6.63 -4.97 -9.43
C PRO A 472 6.33 -5.40 -10.86
N THR A 473 5.83 -4.45 -11.65
CA THR A 473 5.34 -4.67 -13.01
C THR A 473 6.21 -3.88 -13.96
N PHE A 474 7.00 -4.59 -14.73
CA PHE A 474 7.90 -4.05 -15.75
C PHE A 474 7.25 -4.17 -17.12
N VAL A 475 7.37 -3.12 -17.93
CA VAL A 475 6.90 -3.07 -19.30
C VAL A 475 8.09 -2.87 -20.22
N LEU A 476 8.27 -3.80 -21.15
CA LEU A 476 9.29 -3.72 -22.20
C LEU A 476 8.65 -3.29 -23.52
N PHE A 477 9.18 -2.24 -24.11
CA PHE A 477 8.85 -1.81 -25.46
C PHE A 477 9.83 -2.49 -26.41
N THR A 478 9.33 -3.32 -27.33
CA THR A 478 10.18 -4.16 -28.17
C THR A 478 9.76 -4.07 -29.64
N THR A 479 10.68 -4.36 -30.57
CA THR A 479 10.34 -4.43 -32.01
C THR A 479 9.65 -5.73 -32.42
N GLY A 480 9.49 -6.67 -31.50
CA GLY A 480 8.96 -8.01 -31.74
C GLY A 480 8.85 -8.81 -30.45
N PHE A 481 8.24 -9.98 -30.51
CA PHE A 481 8.08 -10.82 -29.32
C PHE A 481 9.42 -11.40 -28.86
N LEU A 482 9.76 -11.22 -27.59
CA LEU A 482 10.82 -11.95 -26.92
C LEU A 482 10.35 -13.37 -26.54
N ASP A 483 11.27 -14.32 -26.62
CA ASP A 483 11.06 -15.70 -26.26
C ASP A 483 10.63 -15.83 -24.78
N PRO A 484 9.69 -16.73 -24.44
CA PRO A 484 9.33 -17.00 -23.04
C PRO A 484 10.53 -17.32 -22.13
N GLY A 485 11.52 -18.07 -22.62
CA GLY A 485 12.74 -18.40 -21.88
C GLY A 485 13.58 -17.15 -21.59
N TYR A 486 13.75 -16.27 -22.57
CA TYR A 486 14.47 -15.02 -22.38
C TYR A 486 13.75 -14.06 -21.42
N ARG A 487 12.42 -14.04 -21.43
CA ARG A 487 11.63 -13.30 -20.43
C ARG A 487 11.84 -13.81 -19.02
N ARG A 488 11.84 -15.14 -18.82
CA ARG A 488 12.15 -15.75 -17.52
C ARG A 488 13.58 -15.43 -17.10
N PHE A 489 14.53 -15.42 -18.04
CA PHE A 489 15.90 -15.00 -17.80
C PHE A 489 15.99 -13.56 -17.31
N ILE A 490 15.33 -12.59 -17.97
CA ILE A 490 15.26 -11.20 -17.49
C ILE A 490 14.71 -11.13 -16.06
N GLN A 491 13.60 -11.82 -15.76
CA GLN A 491 13.03 -11.84 -14.41
C GLN A 491 14.00 -12.44 -13.38
N ARG A 492 14.68 -13.53 -13.71
CA ARG A 492 15.69 -14.14 -12.84
C ARG A 492 16.83 -13.18 -12.54
N ARG A 493 17.36 -12.50 -13.58
CA ARG A 493 18.43 -11.51 -13.45
C ARG A 493 18.01 -10.27 -12.67
N LEU A 494 16.75 -9.82 -12.82
CA LEU A 494 16.18 -8.79 -11.97
C LEU A 494 16.19 -9.19 -10.49
N ARG A 495 15.85 -10.46 -10.20
CA ARG A 495 15.87 -10.97 -8.82
C ARG A 495 17.28 -11.04 -8.25
N GLU A 496 18.22 -11.57 -9.02
CA GLU A 496 19.61 -11.73 -8.58
C GLU A 496 20.27 -10.38 -8.26
N LEU A 497 19.96 -9.33 -9.05
CA LEU A 497 20.58 -8.02 -8.90
C LEU A 497 19.85 -7.10 -7.91
N TYR A 498 18.52 -7.00 -8.01
CA TYR A 498 17.73 -6.03 -7.26
C TYR A 498 16.94 -6.65 -6.10
N GLY A 499 16.96 -7.97 -5.95
CA GLY A 499 16.24 -8.68 -4.90
C GLY A 499 14.84 -9.12 -5.32
N PHE A 500 13.79 -8.50 -4.78
CA PHE A 500 12.39 -8.95 -4.93
C PHE A 500 12.04 -10.27 -4.20
N GLU A 501 12.71 -10.57 -3.09
CA GLU A 501 12.34 -11.71 -2.25
C GLU A 501 10.91 -11.51 -1.72
N GLY A 502 10.06 -12.52 -1.90
CA GLY A 502 8.68 -12.49 -1.40
C GLY A 502 7.67 -11.72 -2.26
N THR A 503 8.04 -11.22 -3.44
CA THR A 503 7.07 -10.66 -4.40
C THR A 503 7.14 -11.33 -5.78
N PRO A 504 5.99 -11.56 -6.46
CA PRO A 504 5.99 -11.87 -7.88
C PRO A 504 6.53 -10.67 -8.68
N ILE A 505 7.21 -10.95 -9.80
CA ILE A 505 7.61 -9.95 -10.79
C ILE A 505 6.75 -10.17 -12.04
N VAL A 506 6.06 -9.13 -12.48
CA VAL A 506 5.28 -9.15 -13.73
C VAL A 506 6.11 -8.49 -14.82
N LEU A 507 6.35 -9.19 -15.92
CA LEU A 507 7.06 -8.66 -17.09
C LEU A 507 6.14 -8.69 -18.31
N ASN A 508 5.63 -7.52 -18.65
CA ASN A 508 4.80 -7.30 -19.82
C ASN A 508 5.62 -6.78 -21.00
N MET A 509 5.10 -7.01 -22.20
CA MET A 509 5.71 -6.52 -23.43
C MET A 509 4.70 -5.80 -24.29
N ARG A 510 5.14 -4.69 -24.89
CA ARG A 510 4.42 -3.93 -25.89
C ARG A 510 5.25 -3.95 -27.18
N VAL A 511 4.74 -4.64 -28.19
CA VAL A 511 5.42 -4.78 -29.49
C VAL A 511 5.13 -3.55 -30.34
N ARG A 512 6.16 -3.00 -30.99
CA ARG A 512 6.09 -1.78 -31.78
C ARG A 512 6.48 -1.99 -33.23
N GLU A 513 5.64 -1.49 -34.12
CA GLU A 513 5.97 -1.33 -35.53
C GLU A 513 6.55 0.06 -35.79
N ARG A 514 7.54 0.10 -36.69
CA ARG A 514 8.19 1.36 -37.07
C ARG A 514 7.25 2.15 -37.96
N ARG A 515 7.05 3.44 -37.70
CA ARG A 515 6.20 4.29 -38.56
C ARG A 515 6.73 4.26 -40.00
N GLN A 516 5.84 3.99 -40.95
CA GLN A 516 6.15 4.16 -42.37
C GLN A 516 6.25 5.67 -42.63
N ARG A 517 7.40 6.12 -43.12
CA ARG A 517 7.65 7.53 -43.47
C ARG A 517 6.92 7.95 -44.73
#